data_AF-A0A0B7KPP3-F1
#
_entry.id   AF-A0A0B7KPP3-F1
#
_cell.length_a   1.000
_cell.length_b   1.000
_cell.length_c   1.000
_cell.angle_alpha   90.00
_cell.angle_beta   90.00
_cell.angle_gamma   90.00
#
_symmetry.space_group_name_H-M   'P 1'
#
loop_
_entity.id
_entity.type
_entity.pdbx_description
1 polymer ?
#
loop_
_entity_poly.entity_id
_entity_poly.type
_entity_poly.pdbx_seq_one_letter_code
_entity_poly.pdbx_strand_id
1 'polypeptide(L)'
;MYQVTGPVCLCMFGYFFRPTCLSLHIRQEAKENTMPKSYDWADISNHSKPEDLFLVIEGKVYDVTRFQHEHPGGDEFLVDQGGQDVTELFNDAGHSDEARAILKTLVIGEVKV
;
A
#
# COMPACT_ATOMS: atom_id res chain seq x y z
N MET A 1 -43.21 3.50 -34.74
CA MET A 1 -44.36 4.28 -34.25
C MET A 1 -45.37 3.34 -33.62
N TYR A 2 -45.21 3.02 -32.33
CA TYR A 2 -46.22 2.36 -31.51
C TYR A 2 -46.18 3.02 -30.13
N GLN A 3 -47.26 3.72 -29.78
CA GLN A 3 -47.52 4.20 -28.43
C GLN A 3 -48.10 3.04 -27.62
N VAL A 4 -47.65 2.84 -26.38
CA VAL A 4 -48.52 2.93 -25.19
C VAL A 4 -47.70 3.43 -24.00
N THR A 5 -48.21 4.50 -23.40
CA THR A 5 -47.77 5.26 -22.24
C THR A 5 -47.93 4.50 -20.92
N GLY A 6 -46.86 4.39 -20.14
CA GLY A 6 -46.89 3.90 -18.75
C GLY A 6 -47.13 5.02 -17.74
N PRO A 7 -47.57 4.67 -16.51
CA PRO A 7 -48.19 5.59 -15.57
C PRO A 7 -47.20 6.42 -14.74
N VAL A 8 -47.64 7.65 -14.49
CA VAL A 8 -47.05 8.69 -13.64
C VAL A 8 -46.83 8.23 -12.19
N CYS A 9 -45.63 8.45 -11.64
CA CYS A 9 -45.44 8.52 -10.19
C CYS A 9 -45.12 9.96 -9.81
N LEU A 10 -46.06 10.52 -9.06
CA LEU A 10 -46.20 11.91 -8.66
C LEU A 10 -45.27 12.19 -7.45
N CYS A 11 -44.23 12.99 -7.62
CA CYS A 11 -43.46 13.54 -6.49
C CYS A 11 -43.48 15.06 -6.55
N MET A 12 -44.54 15.67 -6.02
CA MET A 12 -44.61 17.10 -5.76
C MET A 12 -45.15 17.33 -4.34
N PHE A 13 -44.41 18.16 -3.60
CA PHE A 13 -44.69 18.76 -2.29
C PHE A 13 -44.37 17.95 -1.02
N GLY A 14 -43.30 18.37 -0.33
CA GLY A 14 -43.08 18.03 1.08
C GLY A 14 -41.62 18.17 1.51
N TYR A 15 -41.26 19.36 1.99
CA TYR A 15 -39.97 19.75 2.57
C TYR A 15 -39.28 18.65 3.41
N PHE A 16 -38.07 18.24 3.00
CA PHE A 16 -37.06 17.71 3.91
C PHE A 16 -35.70 18.30 3.56
N PHE A 17 -35.20 19.11 4.49
CA PHE A 17 -33.85 19.64 4.55
C PHE A 17 -32.85 18.47 4.46
N ARG A 18 -31.97 18.47 3.44
CA ARG A 18 -30.68 17.80 3.59
C ARG A 18 -29.61 18.40 2.65
N PRO A 19 -28.59 19.07 3.20
CA PRO A 19 -27.42 19.44 2.43
C PRO A 19 -26.53 18.20 2.35
N THR A 20 -26.48 17.51 1.22
CA THR A 20 -25.42 16.51 1.00
C THR A 20 -24.15 17.23 0.55
N CYS A 21 -23.52 17.92 1.52
CA CYS A 21 -22.08 18.00 1.59
C CYS A 21 -21.60 16.60 2.00
N LEU A 22 -21.59 15.66 1.05
CA LEU A 22 -20.93 14.37 1.24
C LEU A 22 -19.77 14.35 0.25
N SER A 23 -18.68 14.95 0.72
CA SER A 23 -17.34 14.83 0.15
C SER A 23 -17.02 13.33 0.09
N LEU A 24 -17.29 12.72 -1.06
CA LEU A 24 -16.89 11.34 -1.36
C LEU A 24 -15.42 11.38 -1.82
N HIS A 25 -14.50 11.70 -0.91
CA HIS A 25 -13.08 11.36 -1.08
C HIS A 25 -12.88 9.88 -0.70
N ILE A 26 -13.65 8.98 -1.32
CA ILE A 26 -13.34 7.55 -1.27
C ILE A 26 -12.32 7.28 -2.37
N ARG A 27 -11.05 7.36 -2.00
CA ARG A 27 -9.97 6.57 -2.59
C ARG A 27 -9.20 5.91 -1.45
N GLN A 28 -9.86 5.01 -0.73
CA GLN A 28 -9.11 3.98 -0.01
C GLN A 28 -8.74 2.95 -1.06
N GLU A 29 -7.52 3.07 -1.57
CA GLU A 29 -6.94 2.10 -2.48
C GLU A 29 -6.89 0.74 -1.79
N ALA A 30 -7.41 -0.27 -2.48
CA ALA A 30 -7.52 -1.63 -2.01
C ALA A 30 -6.14 -2.16 -1.57
N LYS A 31 -6.07 -2.66 -0.34
CA LYS A 31 -4.98 -3.50 0.12
C LYS A 31 -5.11 -4.86 -0.59
N GLU A 32 -4.54 -5.00 -1.78
CA GLU A 32 -4.46 -6.28 -2.48
C GLU A 32 -3.45 -7.18 -1.75
N ASN A 33 -3.96 -8.02 -0.85
CA ASN A 33 -3.20 -9.07 -0.20
C ASN A 33 -2.84 -10.13 -1.25
N THR A 34 -1.71 -9.93 -1.92
CA THR A 34 -1.29 -10.70 -3.08
C THR A 34 -0.55 -11.96 -2.63
N MET A 35 -0.78 -13.08 -3.34
CA MET A 35 -0.05 -14.33 -3.18
C MET A 35 1.48 -14.11 -3.10
N PRO A 36 2.24 -14.98 -2.40
CA PRO A 36 3.69 -14.81 -2.29
C PRO A 36 4.31 -14.83 -3.69
N LYS A 37 4.72 -13.65 -4.17
CA LYS A 37 5.47 -13.50 -5.41
C LYS A 37 6.93 -13.81 -5.11
N SER A 38 7.54 -14.65 -5.92
CA SER A 38 8.98 -14.89 -5.88
C SER A 38 9.68 -13.83 -6.74
N TYR A 39 10.66 -13.12 -6.17
CA TYR A 39 11.43 -12.09 -6.86
C TYR A 39 12.87 -12.54 -7.09
N ASP A 40 13.45 -12.18 -8.23
CA ASP A 40 14.87 -12.40 -8.50
C ASP A 40 15.71 -11.25 -7.91
N TRP A 41 16.97 -11.53 -7.55
CA TRP A 41 17.88 -10.49 -7.09
C TRP A 41 18.12 -9.40 -8.13
N ALA A 42 18.11 -9.77 -9.42
CA ALA A 42 18.23 -8.81 -10.49
C ALA A 42 17.04 -7.83 -10.51
N ASP A 43 15.82 -8.32 -10.25
CA ASP A 43 14.63 -7.47 -10.19
C ASP A 43 14.70 -6.55 -8.97
N ILE A 44 15.00 -7.10 -7.80
CA ILE A 44 15.09 -6.36 -6.52
C ILE A 44 16.10 -5.21 -6.62
N SER A 45 17.27 -5.45 -7.20
CA SER A 45 18.31 -4.42 -7.37
C SER A 45 17.88 -3.26 -8.27
N ASN A 46 16.87 -3.44 -9.14
CA ASN A 46 16.32 -2.35 -9.96
C ASN A 46 15.32 -1.47 -9.18
N HIS A 47 14.83 -1.93 -8.03
CA HIS A 47 13.87 -1.23 -7.16
C HIS A 47 14.59 -0.44 -6.05
N SER A 48 15.46 0.48 -6.47
CA SER A 48 16.26 1.34 -5.60
C SER A 48 15.80 2.81 -5.60
N LYS A 49 14.59 3.09 -6.09
CA LYS A 49 14.07 4.46 -6.25
C LYS A 49 13.15 4.81 -5.08
N PRO A 50 13.05 6.08 -4.68
CA PRO A 50 12.13 6.49 -3.61
C PRO A 50 10.65 6.26 -3.96
N GLU A 51 10.33 6.12 -5.25
CA GLU A 51 8.98 5.83 -5.76
C GLU A 51 8.73 4.33 -5.99
N ASP A 52 9.78 3.49 -5.92
CA ASP A 52 9.73 2.03 -6.07
C ASP A 52 10.90 1.44 -5.25
N LEU A 53 10.67 1.27 -3.95
CA LEU A 53 11.71 0.93 -2.98
C LEU A 53 11.44 -0.42 -2.32
N PHE A 54 12.26 -1.42 -2.68
CA PHE A 54 12.18 -2.75 -2.10
C PHE A 54 13.36 -3.03 -1.19
N LEU A 55 13.11 -3.75 -0.11
CA LEU A 55 14.14 -4.19 0.83
C LEU A 55 14.01 -5.69 1.07
N VAL A 56 15.15 -6.34 1.28
CA VAL A 56 15.20 -7.76 1.64
C VAL A 56 15.58 -7.88 3.11
N ILE A 57 14.76 -8.59 3.87
CA ILE A 57 15.04 -8.92 5.28
C ILE A 57 14.73 -10.40 5.48
N GLU A 58 15.71 -11.15 5.97
CA GLU A 58 15.61 -12.60 6.22
C GLU A 58 15.08 -13.38 5.00
N GLY A 59 15.48 -12.98 3.78
CA GLY A 59 15.05 -13.61 2.51
C GLY A 59 13.61 -13.29 2.09
N LYS A 60 12.93 -12.36 2.75
CA LYS A 60 11.62 -11.85 2.37
C LYS A 60 11.76 -10.47 1.73
N VAL A 61 10.93 -10.20 0.73
CA VAL A 61 10.90 -8.90 0.03
C VAL A 61 9.78 -8.05 0.59
N TYR A 62 10.12 -6.82 0.95
CA TYR A 62 9.23 -5.84 1.55
C TYR A 62 9.14 -4.59 0.67
N ASP A 63 7.91 -4.12 0.47
CA ASP A 63 7.66 -2.83 -0.17
C ASP A 63 7.59 -1.75 0.90
N VAL A 64 8.61 -0.89 0.93
CA VAL A 64 8.71 0.23 1.88
C VAL A 64 8.47 1.58 1.22
N THR A 65 8.06 1.61 -0.05
CA THR A 65 7.83 2.83 -0.84
C THR A 65 6.90 3.81 -0.11
N ARG A 66 5.79 3.31 0.42
CA ARG A 66 4.84 4.13 1.18
C ARG A 66 5.28 4.36 2.64
N PHE A 67 6.09 3.46 3.18
CA PHE A 67 6.54 3.49 4.57
C PHE A 67 7.73 4.43 4.79
N GLN A 68 8.46 4.80 3.74
CA GLN A 68 9.65 5.63 3.87
C GLN A 68 9.42 6.96 4.61
N HIS A 69 8.25 7.58 4.41
CA HIS A 69 7.88 8.84 5.08
C HIS A 69 7.38 8.65 6.52
N GLU A 70 6.95 7.43 6.85
CA GLU A 70 6.46 7.06 8.19
C GLU A 70 7.59 6.43 9.03
N HIS A 71 8.77 6.19 8.45
CA HIS A 71 9.89 5.56 9.11
C HIS A 71 10.54 6.52 10.14
N PRO A 72 10.54 6.19 11.44
CA PRO A 72 11.09 7.07 12.48
C PRO A 72 12.60 7.32 12.36
N GLY A 73 13.33 6.44 11.65
CA GLY A 73 14.77 6.57 11.38
C GLY A 73 15.09 7.43 10.15
N GLY A 74 14.09 7.99 9.45
CA GLY A 74 14.25 8.74 8.22
C GLY A 74 14.26 7.88 6.96
N ASP A 75 13.94 8.49 5.82
CA ASP A 75 13.89 7.84 4.51
C ASP A 75 15.28 7.61 3.90
N GLU A 76 16.29 8.40 4.29
CA GLU A 76 17.64 8.32 3.72
C GLU A 76 18.25 6.92 3.81
N PHE A 77 18.08 6.24 4.96
CA PHE A 77 18.58 4.87 5.14
C PHE A 77 17.87 3.87 4.24
N LEU A 78 16.57 4.04 4.03
CA LEU A 78 15.79 3.12 3.20
C LEU A 78 16.19 3.28 1.73
N VAL A 79 16.40 4.52 1.28
CA VAL A 79 16.80 4.82 -0.11
C VAL A 79 18.23 4.35 -0.39
N ASP A 80 19.17 4.59 0.54
CA ASP A 80 20.56 4.16 0.39
C ASP A 80 20.70 2.63 0.30
N GLN A 81 19.88 1.92 1.07
CA GLN A 81 19.87 0.46 1.10
C GLN A 81 18.81 -0.17 0.18
N GLY A 82 18.20 0.64 -0.69
CA GLY A 82 17.18 0.18 -1.63
C GLY A 82 17.69 -0.92 -2.55
N GLY A 83 16.93 -2.01 -2.66
CA GLY A 83 17.25 -3.16 -3.49
C GLY A 83 18.32 -4.10 -2.91
N GLN A 84 18.65 -3.97 -1.62
CA GLN A 84 19.67 -4.79 -0.95
C GLN A 84 19.10 -5.57 0.24
N ASP A 85 19.90 -6.51 0.76
CA ASP A 85 19.61 -7.17 2.03
C ASP A 85 20.03 -6.29 3.21
N VAL A 86 19.07 -5.93 4.04
CA VAL A 86 19.27 -5.08 5.23
C VAL A 86 19.03 -5.84 6.51
N THR A 87 19.10 -7.17 6.49
CA THR A 87 18.82 -8.01 7.65
C THR A 87 19.74 -7.67 8.83
N GLU A 88 21.03 -7.48 8.56
CA GLU A 88 22.01 -7.13 9.60
C GLU A 88 21.73 -5.73 10.17
N LEU A 89 21.48 -4.74 9.30
CA LEU A 89 21.19 -3.36 9.70
C LEU A 89 19.89 -3.26 10.51
N PHE A 90 18.84 -3.99 10.10
CA PHE A 90 17.56 -4.03 10.80
C PHE A 90 17.71 -4.61 12.21
N ASN A 91 18.53 -5.65 12.36
CA ASN A 91 18.82 -6.29 13.64
C ASN A 91 19.70 -5.43 14.54
N ASP A 92 20.73 -4.78 13.98
CA ASP A 92 21.63 -3.87 14.72
C ASP A 92 20.90 -2.63 15.24
N ALA A 93 19.98 -2.08 14.45
CA ALA A 93 19.15 -0.94 14.83
C ALA A 93 18.23 -1.20 16.06
N GLY A 94 18.00 -2.47 16.43
CA GLY A 94 17.26 -2.80 17.65
C GLY A 94 15.76 -2.49 17.59
N HIS A 95 15.12 -2.68 16.43
CA HIS A 95 13.68 -2.45 16.26
C HIS A 95 12.82 -3.26 17.25
N SER A 96 11.79 -2.60 17.81
CA SER A 96 10.85 -3.23 18.75
C SER A 96 9.94 -4.27 18.07
N ASP A 97 9.24 -5.08 18.87
CA ASP A 97 8.34 -6.11 18.34
C ASP A 97 7.17 -5.52 17.55
N GLU A 98 6.72 -4.30 17.89
CA GLU A 98 5.71 -3.57 17.13
C GLU A 98 6.22 -3.19 15.72
N ALA A 99 7.47 -2.74 15.60
CA ALA A 99 8.06 -2.42 14.30
C ALA A 99 8.16 -3.67 13.41
N ARG A 100 8.52 -4.82 14.00
CA ARG A 100 8.50 -6.12 13.32
C ARG A 100 7.08 -6.55 12.92
N ALA A 101 6.07 -6.21 13.70
CA ALA A 101 4.68 -6.48 13.34
C ALA A 101 4.25 -5.67 12.11
N ILE A 102 4.64 -4.39 12.04
CA ILE A 102 4.40 -3.53 10.86
C ILE A 102 5.12 -4.10 9.64
N LEU A 103 6.39 -4.48 9.78
CA LEU A 103 7.19 -5.08 8.71
C LEU A 103 6.48 -6.28 8.07
N LYS A 104 5.92 -7.19 8.89
CA LYS A 104 5.15 -8.35 8.40
C LYS A 104 3.94 -7.98 7.56
N THR A 105 3.40 -6.77 7.69
CA THR A 105 2.27 -6.31 6.88
C THR A 105 2.66 -5.77 5.51
N LEU A 106 3.95 -5.46 5.32
CA LEU A 106 4.55 -4.89 4.11
C LEU A 106 5.22 -5.95 3.22
N VAL A 107 5.11 -7.22 3.57
CA VAL A 107 5.69 -8.32 2.78
C VAL A 107 4.94 -8.47 1.46
N ILE A 108 5.67 -8.43 0.36
CA ILE A 108 5.13 -8.65 -0.99
C ILE A 108 5.52 -10.02 -1.54
N GLY A 109 6.56 -10.65 -0.97
CA GLY A 109 7.11 -11.87 -1.52
C GLY A 109 8.34 -12.40 -0.81
N GLU A 110 9.01 -13.34 -1.47
CA GLU A 110 10.27 -13.93 -1.03
C GLU A 110 11.28 -13.93 -2.17
N VAL A 111 12.56 -13.90 -1.80
CA VAL A 111 13.64 -13.92 -2.80
C VAL A 111 13.83 -15.34 -3.31
N LYS A 112 14.00 -15.47 -4.63
CA LYS A 112 14.29 -16.74 -5.27
C LYS A 112 15.77 -17.09 -5.02
N VAL A 113 16.00 -18.20 -4.34
CA VAL A 113 17.31 -18.82 -4.10
C VAL A 113 17.83 -19.59 -5.31
#